data_AF-A0A1S3A2M9-F1
#
_entry.id   AF-A0A1S3A2M9-F1
#
_cell.length_a   1.000
_cell.length_b   1.000
_cell.length_c   1.000
_cell.angle_alpha   90.00
_cell.angle_beta   90.00
_cell.angle_gamma   90.00
#
_symmetry.space_group_name_H-M   'P 1'
#
loop_
_entity.id
_entity.type
_entity.pdbx_description
1 polymer ?
#
loop_
_entity_poly.entity_id
_entity_poly.type
_entity_poly.pdbx_seq_one_letter_code
_entity_poly.pdbx_strand_id
1 'polypeptide(L)'
;MAPGLARACRSLALSTWLLSFCFVHLLCLDLTAAEREEWYTAFVNITYREPAAAAPRSEKSECGRYGEHSPKQDARGQVAMALAAHERPACDPATRFAAPPGASWIALIPRGNCTYRDKIRNAFLQNASAVVIFNVGSNTNDTITMPHAGVEDIVAIMIPEPKGRELVSLLERNLTVTMYISIGTRNLQKYVSRTSVVFVSISFIVLMIISLAWLVFYYIQRFRYANARDRNQRRLGDAAKKAISKLQVRTIKKGDKETEPDFDNCAVCIEGYKPNDVVRILPCR
;
A
#
# COMPACT_ATOMS: atom_id res chain seq x y z
N MET A 1 21.71 -32.78 30.33
CA MET A 1 21.17 -32.31 29.03
C MET A 1 19.73 -31.87 29.28
N ALA A 2 19.23 -30.65 29.08
CA ALA A 2 19.70 -29.50 28.30
C ALA A 2 19.08 -28.19 28.87
N PRO A 3 19.83 -27.38 29.65
CA PRO A 3 19.40 -26.03 30.04
C PRO A 3 19.50 -25.02 28.87
N GLY A 4 20.17 -25.38 27.77
CA GLY A 4 20.33 -24.52 26.59
C GLY A 4 19.07 -24.38 25.72
N LEU A 5 18.20 -25.39 25.66
CA LEU A 5 17.04 -25.38 24.76
C LEU A 5 15.95 -24.40 25.21
N ALA A 6 15.71 -24.30 26.52
CA ALA A 6 14.70 -23.40 27.08
C ALA A 6 15.11 -21.92 26.98
N ARG A 7 16.41 -21.63 27.13
CA ARG A 7 16.98 -20.28 27.00
C ARG A 7 16.97 -19.81 25.54
N ALA A 8 17.29 -20.70 24.60
CA ALA A 8 17.17 -20.45 23.17
C ALA A 8 15.71 -20.19 22.76
N CYS A 9 14.74 -20.98 23.23
CA CYS A 9 13.31 -20.77 22.94
C CYS A 9 12.79 -19.42 23.45
N ARG A 10 13.19 -18.97 24.65
CA ARG A 10 12.77 -17.65 25.18
C ARG A 10 13.39 -16.50 24.39
N SER A 11 14.64 -16.64 23.96
CA SER A 11 15.32 -15.65 23.10
C SER A 11 14.67 -15.54 21.72
N LEU A 12 14.28 -16.68 21.13
CA LEU A 12 13.57 -16.74 19.85
C LEU A 12 12.17 -16.11 19.95
N ALA A 13 11.43 -16.37 21.03
CA ALA A 13 10.11 -15.77 21.25
C ALA A 13 10.17 -14.25 21.41
N LEU A 14 11.13 -13.72 22.19
CA LEU A 14 11.35 -12.27 22.33
C LEU A 14 11.77 -11.62 21.01
N SER A 15 12.63 -12.28 20.25
CA SER A 15 13.03 -11.82 18.91
C SER A 15 11.84 -11.74 17.94
N THR A 16 10.96 -12.73 17.94
CA THR A 16 9.76 -12.72 17.07
C THR A 16 8.77 -11.64 17.48
N TRP A 17 8.63 -11.38 18.79
CA TRP A 17 7.75 -10.32 19.30
C TRP A 17 8.28 -8.93 18.96
N LEU A 18 9.58 -8.69 19.12
CA LEU A 18 10.21 -7.42 18.75
C LEU A 18 10.16 -7.18 17.25
N LEU A 19 10.40 -8.20 16.43
CA LEU A 19 10.25 -8.10 14.97
C LEU A 19 8.81 -7.79 14.57
N SER A 20 7.82 -8.47 15.17
CA SER A 20 6.40 -8.19 14.90
C SER A 20 6.02 -6.77 15.32
N PHE A 21 6.49 -6.29 16.47
CA PHE A 21 6.19 -4.96 16.97
C PHE A 21 6.85 -3.86 16.11
N CYS A 22 8.12 -4.02 15.74
CA CYS A 22 8.81 -3.11 14.81
C CYS A 22 8.12 -3.09 13.45
N PHE A 23 7.64 -4.23 12.97
CA PHE A 23 6.98 -4.32 11.68
C PHE A 23 5.60 -3.67 11.68
N VAL A 24 4.82 -3.84 12.76
CA VAL A 24 3.56 -3.11 12.98
C VAL A 24 3.81 -1.60 13.07
N HIS A 25 4.89 -1.18 13.73
CA HIS A 25 5.27 0.24 13.77
C HIS A 25 5.67 0.79 12.40
N LEU A 26 6.43 0.03 11.60
CA LEU A 26 6.77 0.42 10.22
C LEU A 26 5.51 0.52 9.34
N LEU A 27 4.61 -0.46 9.44
CA LEU A 27 3.30 -0.46 8.77
C LEU A 27 2.45 0.76 9.15
N CYS A 28 2.48 1.16 10.42
CA CYS A 28 1.74 2.32 10.89
C CYS A 28 2.33 3.62 10.35
N LEU A 29 3.66 3.72 10.25
CA LEU A 29 4.36 4.86 9.64
C LEU A 29 4.06 4.98 8.14
N ASP A 30 4.09 3.88 7.39
CA ASP A 30 3.78 3.89 5.95
C ASP A 30 2.29 4.13 5.64
N LEU A 31 1.36 3.75 6.52
CA LEU A 31 -0.06 4.07 6.34
C LEU A 31 -0.37 5.57 6.44
N THR A 32 0.48 6.34 7.14
CA THR A 32 0.30 7.79 7.24
C THR A 32 0.75 8.56 6.00
N ALA A 33 1.53 7.93 5.12
CA ALA A 33 1.96 8.49 3.85
C ALA A 33 0.92 8.22 2.74
N ALA A 34 -0.33 8.62 2.96
CA ALA A 34 -1.30 8.73 1.88
C ALA A 34 -0.98 10.00 1.07
N GLU A 35 -0.36 9.84 -0.10
CA GLU A 35 -0.16 10.96 -1.03
C GLU A 35 -1.53 11.56 -1.41
N ARG A 36 -1.65 12.87 -1.22
CA ARG A 36 -2.83 13.64 -1.60
C ARG A 36 -2.51 14.37 -2.89
N GLU A 37 -3.15 13.97 -3.98
CA GLU A 37 -3.11 14.77 -5.21
C GLU A 37 -4.24 15.81 -5.11
N GLU A 38 -3.85 17.04 -4.83
CA GLU A 38 -4.76 18.20 -4.78
C GLU A 38 -4.68 18.96 -6.10
N TRP A 39 -5.84 19.17 -6.73
CA TRP A 39 -5.91 19.92 -8.00
C TRP A 39 -7.20 20.72 -8.10
N TYR A 40 -7.18 21.77 -8.92
CA TYR A 40 -8.29 22.70 -9.07
C TYR A 40 -8.77 22.70 -10.51
N THR A 41 -10.08 22.58 -10.72
CA THR A 41 -10.68 22.89 -12.01
C THR A 41 -10.72 24.40 -12.23
N ALA A 42 -10.95 24.82 -13.46
CA ALA A 42 -11.17 26.20 -13.85
C ALA A 42 -12.45 26.29 -14.69
N PHE A 43 -13.27 27.29 -14.38
CA PHE A 43 -14.33 27.69 -15.30
C PHE A 43 -13.73 28.51 -16.44
N VAL A 44 -14.05 28.13 -17.66
CA VAL A 44 -13.70 28.82 -18.89
C VAL A 44 -14.98 29.43 -19.44
N ASN A 45 -15.07 30.76 -19.37
CA ASN A 45 -16.14 31.53 -19.99
C ASN A 45 -15.61 32.22 -21.23
N ILE A 46 -16.22 31.94 -22.38
CA ILE A 46 -15.84 32.51 -23.67
C ILE A 46 -16.98 33.38 -24.19
N THR A 47 -16.61 34.53 -24.76
CA THR A 47 -17.55 35.45 -25.39
C THR A 47 -17.02 35.83 -26.76
N TYR A 48 -17.82 35.64 -27.79
CA TYR A 48 -17.47 35.99 -29.16
C TYR A 48 -18.70 36.51 -29.92
N ARG A 49 -18.47 37.30 -30.97
CA ARG A 49 -19.54 37.87 -31.79
C ARG A 49 -19.44 37.36 -33.22
N GLU A 50 -20.46 36.63 -33.65
CA GLU A 50 -20.58 36.22 -35.06
C GLU A 50 -21.09 37.39 -35.91
N PRO A 51 -20.60 37.58 -37.15
CA PRO A 51 -21.03 38.68 -38.02
C PRO A 51 -22.52 38.70 -38.30
N ALA A 52 -23.16 37.52 -38.35
CA ALA A 52 -24.59 37.36 -38.64
C ALA A 52 -25.48 37.49 -37.39
N ALA A 53 -24.91 37.53 -36.18
CA ALA A 53 -25.67 37.53 -34.93
C ALA A 53 -25.82 38.94 -34.34
N ALA A 54 -27.04 39.27 -33.91
CA ALA A 54 -27.33 40.57 -33.29
C ALA A 54 -26.65 40.72 -31.92
N ALA A 55 -26.57 39.64 -31.14
CA ALA A 55 -26.00 39.62 -29.79
C ALA A 55 -24.72 38.75 -29.74
N PRO A 56 -23.75 39.08 -28.85
CA PRO A 56 -22.60 38.23 -28.62
C PRO A 56 -23.04 36.90 -27.99
N ARG A 57 -22.39 35.81 -28.42
CA ARG A 57 -22.59 34.49 -27.83
C ARG A 57 -21.61 34.34 -26.67
N SER A 58 -22.12 33.89 -25.52
CA SER A 58 -21.32 33.59 -24.34
C SER A 58 -21.58 32.17 -23.87
N GLU A 59 -20.53 31.45 -23.50
CA GLU A 59 -20.59 30.08 -23.02
C GLU A 59 -19.64 29.90 -21.84
N LYS A 60 -20.16 29.35 -20.74
CA LYS A 60 -19.38 29.02 -19.54
C LYS A 60 -19.32 27.50 -19.37
N SER A 61 -18.12 26.96 -19.21
CA SER A 61 -17.88 25.53 -18.99
C SER A 61 -16.82 25.29 -17.93
N GLU A 62 -17.01 24.31 -17.04
CA GLU A 62 -15.98 23.86 -16.09
C GLU A 62 -15.11 22.78 -16.72
N CYS A 63 -14.30 23.16 -17.71
CA CYS A 63 -13.46 22.21 -18.45
C CYS A 63 -11.96 22.40 -18.19
N GLY A 64 -11.55 23.50 -17.55
CA GLY A 64 -10.14 23.76 -17.30
C GLY A 64 -9.60 23.00 -16.09
N ARG A 65 -8.31 22.73 -16.07
CA ARG A 65 -7.56 22.25 -14.91
C ARG A 65 -6.33 23.14 -14.71
N TYR A 66 -6.17 23.73 -13.53
CA TYR A 66 -5.01 24.56 -13.22
C TYR A 66 -3.72 23.72 -13.25
N GLY A 67 -2.65 24.34 -13.75
CA GLY A 67 -1.30 23.81 -13.60
C GLY A 67 -0.90 23.71 -12.13
N GLU A 68 0.05 22.82 -11.85
CA GLU A 68 0.51 22.48 -10.49
C GLU A 68 0.92 23.73 -9.72
N HIS A 69 1.80 24.53 -10.33
CA HIS A 69 2.38 25.73 -9.76
C HIS A 69 1.66 27.01 -10.22
N SER A 70 0.52 26.87 -10.91
CA SER A 70 -0.23 28.03 -11.40
C SER A 70 -0.87 28.76 -10.21
N PRO A 71 -0.87 30.11 -10.19
CA PRO A 71 -1.64 30.86 -9.22
C PRO A 71 -3.13 30.56 -9.44
N LYS A 72 -3.85 30.32 -8.34
CA LYS A 72 -5.28 29.98 -8.37
C LYS A 72 -6.09 31.27 -8.24
N GLN A 73 -6.07 32.07 -9.30
CA GLN A 73 -6.72 33.38 -9.38
C GLN A 73 -7.41 33.56 -10.73
N ASP A 74 -8.32 34.53 -10.79
CA ASP A 74 -9.05 34.83 -12.01
C ASP A 74 -8.16 35.54 -13.04
N ALA A 75 -8.39 35.27 -14.33
CA ALA A 75 -7.69 35.92 -15.43
C ALA A 75 -8.62 36.21 -16.60
N ARG A 76 -8.33 37.27 -17.35
CA ARG A 76 -9.16 37.69 -18.49
C ARG A 76 -8.33 38.30 -19.62
N GLY A 77 -8.80 38.11 -20.84
CA GLY A 77 -8.20 38.73 -22.02
C GLY A 77 -8.77 38.21 -23.32
N GLN A 78 -8.36 38.84 -24.42
CA GLN A 78 -8.64 38.30 -25.75
C GLN A 78 -7.74 37.10 -26.03
N VAL A 79 -8.29 36.06 -26.65
CA VAL A 79 -7.54 34.83 -26.94
C VAL A 79 -6.70 35.05 -28.20
N ALA A 80 -5.42 34.70 -28.14
CA ALA A 80 -4.51 34.76 -29.28
C ALA A 80 -3.69 33.47 -29.41
N MET A 81 -3.37 33.11 -30.66
CA MET A 81 -2.47 32.00 -31.01
C MET A 81 -1.18 32.54 -31.63
N ALA A 82 -0.19 31.66 -31.81
CA ALA A 82 0.98 31.98 -32.62
C ALA A 82 0.58 32.40 -34.05
N LEU A 83 1.27 33.39 -34.62
CA LEU A 83 1.01 33.91 -35.96
C LEU A 83 1.22 32.84 -37.03
N ALA A 84 2.30 32.07 -36.92
CA ALA A 84 2.62 31.01 -37.86
C ALA A 84 2.02 29.67 -37.40
N ALA A 85 1.40 28.94 -38.33
CA ALA A 85 0.76 27.66 -38.03
C ALA A 85 1.73 26.61 -37.45
N HIS A 86 2.98 26.58 -37.93
CA HIS A 86 4.01 25.67 -37.45
C HIS A 86 4.55 26.05 -36.06
N GLU A 87 4.41 27.32 -35.66
CA GLU A 87 4.82 27.82 -34.35
C GLU A 87 3.71 27.73 -33.30
N ARG A 88 2.49 27.25 -33.65
CA ARG A 88 1.37 27.10 -32.70
C ARG A 88 1.75 26.40 -31.39
N PRO A 89 2.61 25.35 -31.37
CA PRO A 89 3.04 24.75 -30.11
C PRO A 89 3.88 25.65 -29.20
N ALA A 90 4.31 26.83 -29.64
CA ALA A 90 5.07 27.82 -28.87
C ALA A 90 6.34 27.25 -28.20
N CYS A 91 7.03 26.35 -28.89
CA CYS A 91 8.26 25.73 -28.37
C CYS A 91 9.49 26.62 -28.57
N ASP A 92 9.51 27.45 -29.63
CA ASP A 92 10.60 28.39 -29.88
C ASP A 92 10.40 29.67 -29.04
N PRO A 93 11.40 30.13 -28.28
CA PRO A 93 11.37 31.43 -27.59
C PRO A 93 11.06 32.64 -28.50
N ALA A 94 11.36 32.54 -29.80
CA ALA A 94 11.08 33.58 -30.79
C ALA A 94 9.64 33.54 -31.35
N THR A 95 8.83 32.54 -30.97
CA THR A 95 7.44 32.40 -31.42
C THR A 95 6.68 33.70 -31.18
N ARG A 96 6.02 34.25 -32.21
CA ARG A 96 5.23 35.48 -32.07
C ARG A 96 3.74 35.18 -31.97
N PHE A 97 3.06 35.75 -30.98
CA PHE A 97 1.62 35.64 -30.82
C PHE A 97 0.88 36.79 -31.51
N ALA A 98 -0.32 36.52 -32.03
CA ALA A 98 -1.24 37.50 -32.57
C ALA A 98 -1.92 38.32 -31.45
N ALA A 99 -1.14 38.82 -30.49
CA ALA A 99 -1.64 39.52 -29.32
C ALA A 99 -2.19 40.92 -29.69
N PRO A 100 -3.35 41.33 -29.16
CA PRO A 100 -3.89 42.66 -29.39
C PRO A 100 -3.03 43.73 -28.71
N PRO A 101 -2.73 44.86 -29.39
CA PRO A 101 -1.96 45.93 -28.79
C PRO A 101 -2.72 46.61 -27.65
N GLY A 102 -2.08 46.78 -26.49
CA GLY A 102 -2.63 47.54 -25.36
C GLY A 102 -3.79 46.88 -24.60
N ALA A 103 -4.13 45.62 -24.91
CA ALA A 103 -5.17 44.87 -24.23
C ALA A 103 -4.60 43.62 -23.53
N SER A 104 -5.24 43.20 -22.43
CA SER A 104 -4.89 41.92 -21.81
C SER A 104 -5.29 40.77 -22.74
N TRP A 105 -4.43 39.76 -22.83
CA TRP A 105 -4.59 38.67 -23.77
C TRP A 105 -4.18 37.33 -23.17
N ILE A 106 -4.80 36.27 -23.67
CA ILE A 106 -4.62 34.90 -23.18
C ILE A 106 -4.03 34.07 -24.33
N ALA A 107 -2.89 33.43 -24.08
CA ALA A 107 -2.26 32.58 -25.07
C ALA A 107 -2.99 31.24 -25.17
N LEU A 108 -3.43 30.85 -26.37
CA LEU A 108 -3.98 29.53 -26.66
C LEU A 108 -2.94 28.68 -27.38
N ILE A 109 -2.50 27.60 -26.75
CA ILE A 109 -1.36 26.79 -27.21
C ILE A 109 -1.76 25.30 -27.26
N PRO A 110 -1.64 24.59 -28.40
CA PRO A 110 -1.76 23.13 -28.41
C PRO A 110 -0.65 22.46 -27.61
N ARG A 111 -0.97 21.31 -27.02
CA ARG A 111 0.03 20.32 -26.59
C ARG A 111 0.95 19.99 -27.78
N GLY A 112 2.25 19.91 -27.50
CA GLY A 112 3.27 19.65 -28.51
C GLY A 112 4.50 19.00 -27.88
N ASN A 113 5.63 19.02 -28.61
CA ASN A 113 6.83 18.26 -28.25
C ASN A 113 7.85 19.00 -27.36
N CYS A 114 7.37 19.99 -26.60
CA CYS A 114 8.16 20.76 -25.64
C CYS A 114 7.42 20.84 -24.30
N THR A 115 8.12 21.24 -23.24
CA THR A 115 7.56 21.22 -21.89
C THR A 115 6.43 22.26 -21.72
N TYR A 116 5.52 22.01 -20.78
CA TYR A 116 4.49 23.01 -20.42
C TYR A 116 5.13 24.31 -19.92
N ARG A 117 6.24 24.21 -19.19
CA ARG A 117 7.03 25.35 -18.72
C ARG A 117 7.50 26.22 -19.87
N ASP A 118 8.04 25.66 -20.94
CA ASP A 118 8.58 26.45 -22.06
C ASP A 118 7.45 27.21 -22.78
N LYS A 119 6.31 26.55 -22.99
CA LYS A 119 5.10 27.17 -23.57
C LYS A 119 4.62 28.35 -22.73
N ILE A 120 4.49 28.14 -21.41
CA ILE A 120 4.02 29.15 -20.47
C ILE A 120 5.02 30.31 -20.41
N ARG A 121 6.32 30.02 -20.35
CA ARG A 121 7.39 31.02 -20.35
C ARG A 121 7.36 31.89 -21.60
N ASN A 122 7.25 31.29 -22.78
CA ASN A 122 7.29 32.01 -24.05
C ASN A 122 6.10 32.97 -24.22
N ALA A 123 4.92 32.59 -23.73
CA ALA A 123 3.74 33.47 -23.66
C ALA A 123 3.89 34.55 -22.58
N PHE A 124 4.38 34.19 -21.40
CA PHE A 124 4.62 35.10 -20.28
C PHE A 124 5.58 36.24 -20.65
N LEU A 125 6.68 35.91 -21.36
CA LEU A 125 7.65 36.91 -21.85
C LEU A 125 7.06 37.92 -22.85
N GLN A 126 5.88 37.64 -23.40
CA GLN A 126 5.13 38.54 -24.29
C GLN A 126 3.93 39.19 -23.60
N ASN A 127 3.93 39.24 -22.25
CA ASN A 127 2.91 39.87 -21.42
C ASN A 127 1.51 39.26 -21.58
N ALA A 128 1.42 37.95 -21.76
CA ALA A 128 0.14 37.24 -21.63
C ALA A 128 -0.38 37.39 -20.19
N SER A 129 -1.69 37.57 -20.03
CA SER A 129 -2.34 37.59 -18.71
C SER A 129 -2.65 36.19 -18.19
N ALA A 130 -2.81 35.22 -19.10
CA ALA A 130 -2.90 33.80 -18.79
C ALA A 130 -2.49 32.94 -19.98
N VAL A 131 -2.26 31.66 -19.73
CA VAL A 131 -1.92 30.65 -20.72
C VAL A 131 -2.91 29.50 -20.65
N VAL A 132 -3.48 29.15 -21.79
CA VAL A 132 -4.42 28.05 -21.97
C VAL A 132 -3.78 27.04 -22.90
N ILE A 133 -3.48 25.86 -22.36
CA ILE A 133 -2.91 24.75 -23.13
C ILE A 133 -4.01 23.73 -23.40
N PHE A 134 -4.34 23.46 -24.65
CA PHE A 134 -5.32 22.41 -24.94
C PHE A 134 -4.64 21.08 -25.23
N ASN A 135 -5.22 20.00 -24.71
CA ASN A 135 -4.70 18.65 -24.94
C ASN A 135 -4.79 18.29 -26.43
N VAL A 136 -3.91 17.39 -26.90
CA VAL A 136 -3.89 16.87 -28.27
C VAL A 136 -3.42 15.41 -28.20
N GLY A 137 -4.12 14.48 -28.85
CA GLY A 137 -3.69 13.08 -28.97
C GLY A 137 -4.57 12.08 -28.19
N SER A 138 -3.98 11.14 -27.44
CA SER A 138 -4.76 10.17 -26.65
C SER A 138 -5.37 10.84 -25.41
N ASN A 139 -6.59 10.42 -25.03
CA ASN A 139 -7.37 10.98 -23.92
C ASN A 139 -7.74 12.46 -24.14
N THR A 140 -8.26 12.78 -25.32
CA THR A 140 -8.62 14.13 -25.78
C THR A 140 -9.55 14.89 -24.85
N ASN A 141 -10.41 14.16 -24.13
CA ASN A 141 -11.41 14.74 -23.22
C ASN A 141 -10.84 15.02 -21.83
N ASP A 142 -9.71 14.41 -21.49
CA ASP A 142 -9.12 14.50 -20.16
C ASP A 142 -8.14 15.67 -20.07
N THR A 143 -8.06 16.24 -18.88
CA THR A 143 -7.07 17.26 -18.51
C THR A 143 -6.18 16.75 -17.39
N ILE A 144 -4.90 17.11 -17.46
CA ILE A 144 -3.91 16.75 -16.44
C ILE A 144 -3.44 18.00 -15.69
N THR A 145 -2.97 17.81 -14.45
CA THR A 145 -2.26 18.88 -13.75
C THR A 145 -0.90 19.04 -14.44
N MET A 146 -0.68 20.16 -15.12
CA MET A 146 0.56 20.41 -15.84
C MET A 146 1.69 20.75 -14.86
N PRO A 147 2.82 20.02 -14.87
CA PRO A 147 4.02 20.44 -14.14
C PRO A 147 4.73 21.55 -14.91
N HIS A 148 5.01 22.67 -14.24
CA HIS A 148 5.66 23.83 -14.85
C HIS A 148 6.48 24.66 -13.85
N ALA A 149 7.23 23.98 -12.98
CA ALA A 149 8.08 24.61 -11.97
C ALA A 149 9.01 25.68 -12.56
N GLY A 150 9.14 26.81 -11.87
CA GLY A 150 9.97 27.95 -12.29
C GLY A 150 9.26 28.99 -13.15
N VAL A 151 7.97 28.82 -13.46
CA VAL A 151 7.10 29.87 -14.03
C VAL A 151 5.75 29.82 -13.32
N GLU A 152 5.63 30.63 -12.26
CA GLU A 152 4.54 30.52 -11.27
C GLU A 152 3.71 31.82 -11.12
N ASP A 153 4.13 32.89 -11.81
CA ASP A 153 3.51 34.22 -11.70
C ASP A 153 2.32 34.44 -12.66
N ILE A 154 2.02 33.45 -13.51
CA ILE A 154 0.98 33.54 -14.54
C ILE A 154 -0.02 32.39 -14.42
N VAL A 155 -1.30 32.72 -14.57
CA VAL A 155 -2.37 31.72 -14.60
C VAL A 155 -2.18 30.80 -15.81
N ALA A 156 -2.01 29.50 -15.56
CA ALA A 156 -1.86 28.47 -16.57
C ALA A 156 -2.88 27.35 -16.35
N ILE A 157 -3.72 27.10 -17.35
CA ILE A 157 -4.73 26.03 -17.31
C ILE A 157 -4.62 25.10 -18.51
N MET A 158 -4.98 23.83 -18.31
CA MET A 158 -5.20 22.88 -19.38
C MET A 158 -6.68 22.75 -19.69
N ILE A 159 -7.06 22.69 -20.98
CA ILE A 159 -8.42 22.37 -21.42
C ILE A 159 -8.43 21.13 -22.34
N PRO A 160 -9.58 20.45 -22.49
CA PRO A 160 -9.73 19.32 -23.41
C PRO A 160 -9.49 19.72 -24.87
N GLU A 161 -9.09 18.76 -25.70
CA GLU A 161 -8.88 18.98 -27.14
C GLU A 161 -10.13 19.53 -27.83
N PRO A 162 -11.35 18.99 -27.63
CA PRO A 162 -12.54 19.49 -28.32
C PRO A 162 -12.77 20.99 -28.07
N LYS A 163 -12.55 21.46 -26.83
CA LYS A 163 -12.71 22.88 -26.49
C LYS A 163 -11.61 23.74 -27.10
N GLY A 164 -10.37 23.25 -27.11
CA GLY A 164 -9.26 23.92 -27.78
C GLY A 164 -9.45 24.05 -29.29
N ARG A 165 -9.93 22.99 -29.94
CA ARG A 165 -10.24 22.97 -31.38
C ARG A 165 -11.40 23.90 -31.73
N GLU A 166 -12.42 23.98 -30.88
CA GLU A 166 -13.51 24.95 -31.02
C GLU A 166 -12.96 26.38 -31.03
N LEU A 167 -12.10 26.73 -30.06
CA LEU A 167 -11.46 28.04 -29.99
C LEU A 167 -10.58 28.35 -31.19
N VAL A 168 -9.78 27.37 -31.64
CA VAL A 168 -8.97 27.49 -32.87
C VAL A 168 -9.88 27.80 -34.07
N SER A 169 -11.01 27.09 -34.20
CA SER A 169 -11.96 27.33 -35.30
C SER A 169 -12.60 28.72 -35.27
N LEU A 170 -12.82 29.29 -34.09
CA LEU A 170 -13.36 30.65 -33.94
C LEU A 170 -12.32 31.69 -34.38
N LEU A 171 -11.07 31.51 -33.95
CA LEU A 171 -9.96 32.39 -34.31
C LEU A 171 -9.60 32.32 -35.79
N GLU A 172 -9.61 31.13 -36.40
CA GLU A 172 -9.36 30.95 -37.85
C GLU A 172 -10.48 31.57 -38.73
N ARG A 173 -11.69 31.76 -38.18
CA ARG A 173 -12.78 32.52 -38.81
C ARG A 173 -12.67 34.04 -38.59
N ASN A 174 -11.55 34.53 -38.08
CA ASN A 174 -11.30 35.93 -37.73
C ASN A 174 -12.32 36.50 -36.72
N LEU A 175 -12.81 35.66 -35.79
CA LEU A 175 -13.66 36.13 -34.70
C LEU A 175 -12.81 36.50 -33.49
N THR A 176 -13.07 37.67 -32.91
CA THR A 176 -12.47 38.06 -31.64
C THR A 176 -13.14 37.29 -30.51
N VAL A 177 -12.35 36.46 -29.82
CA VAL A 177 -12.79 35.69 -28.65
C VAL A 177 -12.23 36.33 -27.39
N THR A 178 -13.10 36.72 -26.47
CA THR A 178 -12.70 37.11 -25.10
C THR A 178 -12.90 35.94 -24.18
N MET A 179 -11.94 35.67 -23.31
CA MET A 179 -12.02 34.60 -22.33
C MET A 179 -11.88 35.16 -20.90
N TYR A 180 -12.67 34.59 -20.00
CA TYR A 180 -12.59 34.78 -18.56
C TYR A 180 -12.39 33.42 -17.89
N ILE A 181 -11.28 33.29 -17.17
CA ILE A 181 -10.90 32.12 -16.39
C ILE A 181 -11.21 32.43 -14.94
N SER A 182 -11.98 31.57 -14.28
CA SER A 182 -12.21 31.67 -12.85
C SER A 182 -11.93 30.36 -12.13
N ILE A 183 -11.66 30.46 -10.83
CA ILE A 183 -11.40 29.30 -9.97
C ILE A 183 -12.63 28.39 -9.96
N GLY A 184 -12.41 27.09 -10.17
CA GLY A 184 -13.43 26.06 -10.11
C GLY A 184 -13.42 25.26 -8.81
N THR A 185 -13.90 24.04 -8.89
CA THR A 185 -13.93 23.05 -7.82
C THR A 185 -12.51 22.61 -7.39
N ARG A 186 -12.29 22.59 -6.08
CA ARG A 186 -11.13 21.95 -5.45
C ARG A 186 -11.36 20.44 -5.39
N ASN A 187 -10.57 19.68 -6.13
CA ASN A 187 -10.60 18.23 -6.13
C ASN A 187 -9.45 17.69 -5.28
N LEU A 188 -9.79 16.76 -4.39
CA LEU A 188 -8.82 16.13 -3.50
C LEU A 188 -8.88 14.63 -3.71
N GLN A 189 -7.96 14.11 -4.51
CA GLN A 189 -7.88 12.68 -4.72
C GLN A 189 -6.94 12.08 -3.67
N LYS A 190 -7.54 11.42 -2.69
CA LYS A 190 -6.80 10.59 -1.73
C LYS A 190 -6.47 9.28 -2.41
N TYR A 191 -5.23 9.13 -2.85
CA TYR A 191 -4.76 7.82 -3.28
C TYR A 191 -4.21 7.07 -2.07
N VAL A 192 -4.73 5.87 -1.83
CA VAL A 192 -3.97 4.88 -1.07
C VAL A 192 -2.83 4.48 -1.98
N SER A 193 -1.60 4.87 -1.63
CA SER A 193 -0.43 4.58 -2.44
C SER A 193 -0.42 3.08 -2.78
N ARG A 194 -0.25 2.74 -4.07
CA ARG A 194 -0.08 1.33 -4.48
C ARG A 194 1.04 0.67 -3.69
N THR A 195 2.08 1.44 -3.36
CA THR A 195 3.19 1.03 -2.50
C THR A 195 2.73 0.68 -1.08
N SER A 196 1.83 1.47 -0.50
CA SER A 196 1.24 1.18 0.82
C SER A 196 0.42 -0.12 0.80
N VAL A 197 -0.39 -0.36 -0.24
CA VAL A 197 -1.15 -1.62 -0.38
C VAL A 197 -0.23 -2.83 -0.56
N VAL A 198 0.81 -2.70 -1.39
CA VAL A 198 1.81 -3.75 -1.61
C VAL A 198 2.59 -4.02 -0.32
N PHE A 199 2.95 -3.00 0.42
CA PHE A 199 3.65 -3.14 1.70
C PHE A 199 2.82 -3.87 2.75
N VAL A 200 1.53 -3.51 2.90
CA VAL A 200 0.59 -4.18 3.82
C VAL A 200 0.38 -5.65 3.44
N SER A 201 0.24 -5.95 2.15
CA SER A 201 0.04 -7.33 1.68
C SER A 201 1.27 -8.22 1.86
N ILE A 202 2.47 -7.74 1.51
CA ILE A 202 3.74 -8.46 1.76
C ILE A 202 3.88 -8.76 3.25
N SER A 203 3.54 -7.78 4.09
CA SER A 203 3.61 -7.90 5.53
C SER A 203 2.75 -9.03 6.10
N PHE A 204 1.51 -9.12 5.62
CA PHE A 204 0.59 -10.19 6.01
C PHE A 204 1.09 -11.57 5.58
N ILE A 205 1.66 -11.69 4.37
CA ILE A 205 2.22 -12.94 3.85
C ILE A 205 3.41 -13.41 4.71
N VAL A 206 4.31 -12.51 5.09
CA VAL A 206 5.47 -12.84 5.94
C VAL A 206 5.02 -13.37 7.30
N LEU A 207 4.05 -12.71 7.95
CA LEU A 207 3.52 -13.15 9.24
C LEU A 207 2.84 -14.53 9.14
N MET A 208 2.10 -14.78 8.06
CA MET A 208 1.49 -16.10 7.81
C MET A 208 2.56 -17.20 7.70
N ILE A 209 3.64 -16.94 6.95
CA ILE A 209 4.74 -17.91 6.77
C ILE A 209 5.44 -18.19 8.10
N ILE A 210 5.74 -17.17 8.90
CA ILE A 210 6.38 -17.33 10.22
C ILE A 210 5.49 -18.18 11.15
N SER A 211 4.18 -17.89 11.19
CA SER A 211 3.21 -18.65 11.98
C SER A 211 3.16 -20.13 11.59
N LEU A 212 3.09 -20.41 10.28
CA LEU A 212 3.08 -21.77 9.75
C LEU A 212 4.38 -22.52 10.07
N ALA A 213 5.53 -21.88 9.89
CA ALA A 213 6.83 -22.48 10.21
C ALA A 213 6.94 -22.82 11.71
N TRP A 214 6.45 -21.94 12.59
CA TRP A 214 6.45 -22.18 14.03
C TRP A 214 5.53 -23.33 14.42
N LEU A 215 4.34 -23.42 13.82
CA LEU A 215 3.42 -24.53 14.01
C LEU A 215 4.05 -25.86 13.56
N VAL A 216 4.65 -25.90 12.36
CA VAL A 216 5.34 -27.10 11.86
C VAL A 216 6.47 -27.52 12.81
N PHE A 217 7.31 -26.58 13.26
CA PHE A 217 8.37 -26.87 14.21
C PHE A 217 7.83 -27.38 15.54
N TYR A 218 6.77 -26.77 16.07
CA TYR A 218 6.10 -27.20 17.30
C TYR A 218 5.58 -28.64 17.17
N TYR A 219 4.90 -28.98 16.07
CA TYR A 219 4.40 -30.33 15.84
C TYR A 219 5.53 -31.36 15.70
N ILE A 220 6.61 -31.04 14.95
CA ILE A 220 7.78 -31.91 14.82
C ILE A 220 8.45 -32.12 16.18
N GLN A 221 8.67 -31.05 16.95
CA GLN A 221 9.29 -31.13 18.27
C GLN A 221 8.40 -31.91 19.24
N ARG A 222 7.09 -31.67 19.23
CA ARG A 222 6.12 -32.40 20.06
C ARG A 222 6.09 -33.88 19.73
N PHE A 223 6.08 -34.23 18.44
CA PHE A 223 6.11 -35.62 17.99
C PHE A 223 7.42 -36.32 18.38
N ARG A 224 8.57 -35.67 18.15
CA ARG A 224 9.87 -36.20 18.56
C ARG A 224 9.98 -36.37 20.08
N TYR A 225 9.46 -35.42 20.84
CA TYR A 225 9.45 -35.48 22.31
C TYR A 225 8.53 -36.59 22.83
N ALA A 226 7.32 -36.73 22.28
CA ALA A 226 6.40 -37.81 22.62
C ALA A 226 7.01 -39.19 22.31
N ASN A 227 7.62 -39.35 21.13
CA ASN A 227 8.29 -40.60 20.74
C ASN A 227 9.53 -40.90 21.59
N ALA A 228 10.31 -39.88 21.97
CA ALA A 228 11.44 -40.07 22.87
C ALA A 228 10.98 -40.50 24.27
N ARG A 229 9.88 -39.90 24.77
CA ARG A 229 9.26 -40.28 26.04
C ARG A 229 8.72 -41.70 26.03
N ASP A 230 8.00 -42.08 24.97
CA ASP A 230 7.46 -43.43 24.79
C ASP A 230 8.60 -44.47 24.75
N ARG A 231 9.67 -44.22 23.97
CA ARG A 231 10.85 -45.09 23.96
C ARG A 231 11.50 -45.20 25.33
N ASN A 232 11.62 -44.10 26.09
CA ASN A 232 12.21 -44.14 27.42
C ASN A 232 11.34 -44.89 28.43
N GLN A 233 10.02 -44.74 28.36
CA GLN A 233 9.07 -45.49 29.20
C GLN A 233 9.10 -46.98 28.88
N ARG A 234 9.14 -47.38 27.60
CA ARG A 234 9.30 -48.78 27.21
C ARG A 234 10.61 -49.37 27.75
N ARG A 235 11.73 -48.64 27.64
CA ARG A 235 13.03 -49.07 28.19
C ARG A 235 12.99 -49.27 29.70
N LEU A 236 12.37 -48.35 30.45
CA LEU A 236 12.20 -48.47 31.90
C LEU A 236 11.30 -49.65 32.26
N GLY A 237 10.20 -49.84 31.50
CA GLY A 237 9.29 -50.98 31.67
C GLY A 237 9.99 -52.31 31.40
N ASP A 238 10.77 -52.42 30.33
CA ASP A 238 11.54 -53.61 30.00
C ASP A 238 12.63 -53.90 31.05
N ALA A 239 13.30 -52.86 31.55
CA ALA A 239 14.27 -52.99 32.64
C ALA A 239 13.62 -53.49 33.93
N ALA A 240 12.46 -52.94 34.30
CA ALA A 240 11.69 -53.38 35.46
C ALA A 240 11.19 -54.83 35.30
N LYS A 241 10.66 -55.18 34.12
CA LYS A 241 10.21 -56.55 33.81
C LYS A 241 11.37 -57.55 33.91
N LYS A 242 12.55 -57.19 33.39
CA LYS A 242 13.76 -58.00 33.49
C LYS A 242 14.22 -58.14 34.95
N ALA A 243 14.18 -57.07 35.74
CA ALA A 243 14.51 -57.12 37.16
C ALA A 243 13.55 -58.03 37.95
N ILE A 244 12.23 -57.87 37.75
CA ILE A 244 11.20 -58.69 38.41
C ILE A 244 11.31 -60.17 38.03
N SER A 245 11.66 -60.49 36.77
CA SER A 245 11.82 -61.88 36.32
C SER A 245 12.96 -62.64 37.00
N LYS A 246 13.93 -61.93 37.60
CA LYS A 246 15.05 -62.52 38.33
C LYS A 246 14.78 -62.76 39.81
N LEU A 247 13.63 -62.29 40.33
CA LEU A 247 13.27 -62.50 41.73
C LEU A 247 12.96 -63.98 41.99
N GLN A 248 13.33 -64.45 43.17
CA GLN A 248 13.04 -65.83 43.58
C GLN A 248 11.53 -66.04 43.69
N VAL A 249 11.01 -67.04 42.99
CA VAL A 249 9.60 -67.43 43.06
C VAL A 249 9.45 -68.59 44.03
N ARG A 250 8.50 -68.49 44.95
CA ARG A 250 8.13 -69.56 45.88
C ARG A 250 6.61 -69.69 45.92
N THR A 251 6.13 -70.92 46.01
CA THR A 251 4.71 -71.21 46.29
C THR A 251 4.50 -71.40 47.78
N ILE A 252 3.50 -70.71 48.34
CA ILE A 252 3.14 -70.79 49.75
C ILE A 252 2.47 -72.13 50.03
N LYS A 253 2.97 -72.88 51.01
CA LYS A 253 2.42 -74.18 51.41
C LYS A 253 1.45 -74.01 52.57
N LYS A 254 0.50 -74.95 52.69
CA LYS A 254 -0.46 -74.99 53.80
C LYS A 254 0.31 -75.20 55.12
N GLY A 255 0.29 -74.21 56.01
CA GLY A 255 1.05 -74.21 57.27
C GLY A 255 2.32 -73.34 57.28
N ASP A 256 2.59 -72.57 56.21
CA ASP A 256 3.63 -71.52 56.24
C ASP A 256 3.21 -70.37 57.18
N LYS A 257 4.14 -69.82 57.96
CA LYS A 257 3.93 -68.73 58.94
C LYS A 257 3.24 -67.49 58.35
N GLU A 258 3.45 -67.25 57.06
CA GLU A 258 2.89 -66.16 56.26
C GLU A 258 1.35 -66.22 56.12
N THR A 259 0.72 -67.36 56.49
CA THR A 259 -0.74 -67.54 56.43
C THR A 259 -1.43 -67.30 57.79
N GLU A 260 -0.67 -66.94 58.82
CA GLU A 260 -1.20 -66.54 60.14
C GLU A 260 -1.69 -65.09 60.11
N PRO A 261 -2.75 -64.73 60.88
CA PRO A 261 -3.37 -63.40 60.83
C PRO A 261 -2.47 -62.24 61.31
N ASP A 262 -1.35 -62.55 61.97
CA ASP A 262 -0.40 -61.56 62.50
C ASP A 262 0.79 -61.29 61.55
N PHE A 263 0.81 -61.89 60.36
CA PHE A 263 1.90 -61.75 59.39
C PHE A 263 1.66 -60.63 58.36
N ASP A 264 2.75 -60.11 57.78
CA ASP A 264 2.67 -59.01 56.80
C ASP A 264 1.85 -59.39 55.55
N ASN A 265 1.00 -58.46 55.10
CA ASN A 265 0.23 -58.63 53.87
C ASN A 265 1.12 -58.47 52.62
N CYS A 266 0.63 -58.94 51.46
CA CYS A 266 1.30 -58.71 50.18
C CYS A 266 1.51 -57.21 49.93
N ALA A 267 2.76 -56.77 49.75
CA ALA A 267 3.07 -55.34 49.56
C ALA A 267 2.46 -54.71 48.29
N VAL A 268 1.99 -55.53 47.33
CA VAL A 268 1.39 -55.06 46.07
C VAL A 268 -0.14 -55.09 46.13
N CYS A 269 -0.72 -56.19 46.60
CA CYS A 269 -2.17 -56.38 46.65
C CYS A 269 -2.79 -55.96 47.99
N ILE A 270 -1.98 -55.80 49.05
CA ILE A 270 -2.37 -55.44 50.43
C ILE A 270 -3.30 -56.49 51.06
N GLU A 271 -3.37 -57.68 50.48
CA GLU A 271 -4.16 -58.81 50.95
C GLU A 271 -3.27 -59.84 51.68
N GLY A 272 -3.85 -60.57 52.62
CA GLY A 272 -3.19 -61.68 53.31
C GLY A 272 -2.95 -62.88 52.39
N TYR A 273 -1.87 -63.61 52.62
CA TYR A 273 -1.46 -64.73 51.79
C TYR A 273 -2.36 -65.97 51.96
N LYS A 274 -2.57 -66.72 50.88
CA LYS A 274 -3.34 -67.97 50.87
C LYS A 274 -2.46 -69.16 50.45
N PRO A 275 -2.81 -70.39 50.89
CA PRO A 275 -2.12 -71.60 50.41
C PRO A 275 -2.19 -71.73 48.88
N ASN A 276 -1.08 -72.12 48.28
CA ASN A 276 -0.82 -72.22 46.83
C ASN A 276 -0.62 -70.89 46.09
N ASP A 277 -0.58 -69.75 46.78
CA ASP A 277 -0.19 -68.49 46.16
C ASP A 277 1.27 -68.55 45.67
N VAL A 278 1.49 -68.05 44.45
CA VAL A 278 2.82 -67.94 43.84
C VAL A 278 3.36 -66.55 44.09
N VAL A 279 4.28 -66.42 45.03
CA VAL A 279 4.84 -65.14 45.45
C VAL A 279 6.27 -64.97 44.96
N ARG A 280 6.67 -63.72 44.72
CA ARG A 280 8.05 -63.33 44.43
C ARG A 280 8.65 -62.69 45.66
N ILE A 281 9.77 -63.23 46.12
CA ILE A 281 10.48 -62.72 47.28
C ILE A 281 11.40 -61.58 46.83
N LEU A 282 11.22 -60.41 47.42
CA LEU A 282 12.10 -59.26 47.20
C LEU A 282 13.40 -59.45 47.99
N PRO A 283 14.59 -59.32 47.37
CA PRO A 283 15.83 -59.38 48.12
C PRO A 283 15.94 -58.14 49.00
N CYS A 284 16.23 -58.35 50.28
CA CYS A 284 16.70 -57.31 51.19
C CYS A 284 18.15 -56.99 50.82
N ARG A 285 18.48 -55.70 50.77
CA ARG A 285 19.85 -55.23 50.83
C ARG A 285 19.95 -54.10 51.82
#